data_AF-A0A8H3NQH6-F1
#
_entry.id   AF-A0A8H3NQH6-F1
#
_cell.length_a   1.000
_cell.length_b   1.000
_cell.length_c   1.000
_cell.angle_alpha   90.00
_cell.angle_beta   90.00
_cell.angle_gamma   90.00
#
_symmetry.space_group_name_H-M   'P 1'
#
loop_
_entity.id
_entity.type
_entity.pdbx_description
1 polymer ?
#
loop_
_entity_poly.entity_id
_entity_poly.type
_entity_poly.pdbx_seq_one_letter_code
_entity_poly.pdbx_strand_id
1 'polypeptide(L)'
;MGGMKRYAKSPSHTLGFTNCVLSDYERVPQPDLIKECALEHDINYNEIETCASAQEGRDLLIESVQRSVDAKSNFSCTVRVDNEEWCVRDDYMWKCDRNHYTVQGLVDEIRKLSARQQKP
;
A
#
# COMPACT_ATOMS: atom_id res chain seq x y z
N MET A 1 -7.71 10.59 -4.39
CA MET A 1 -7.69 9.35 -5.20
C MET A 1 -7.15 9.60 -6.62
N GLY A 2 -6.05 10.36 -6.78
CA GLY A 2 -5.60 10.83 -8.10
C GLY A 2 -4.43 10.08 -8.75
N GLY A 3 -3.51 9.50 -7.97
CA GLY A 3 -2.24 8.98 -8.52
C GLY A 3 -2.32 7.59 -9.17
N MET A 4 -3.24 6.73 -8.74
CA MET A 4 -3.19 5.30 -9.07
C MET A 4 -3.55 4.97 -10.53
N LYS A 5 -4.27 5.86 -11.22
CA LYS A 5 -4.65 5.67 -12.64
C LYS A 5 -3.55 6.02 -13.64
N ARG A 6 -2.45 6.65 -13.20
CA ARG A 6 -1.48 7.22 -14.13
C ARG A 6 -0.49 6.20 -14.68
N TYR A 7 -0.12 5.19 -13.88
CA TYR A 7 0.99 4.27 -14.19
C TYR A 7 0.58 2.79 -14.23
N ALA A 8 -0.67 2.46 -13.89
CA ALA A 8 -1.19 1.09 -13.88
C ALA A 8 -2.64 1.05 -14.38
N LYS A 9 -2.98 -0.02 -15.10
CA LYS A 9 -4.30 -0.19 -15.74
C LYS A 9 -5.43 -0.47 -14.75
N SER A 10 -5.11 -1.05 -13.59
CA SER A 10 -6.08 -1.37 -12.53
C SER A 10 -5.39 -1.46 -11.16
N PRO A 11 -6.17 -1.42 -10.06
CA PRO A 11 -5.62 -1.67 -8.72
C PRO A 11 -4.90 -3.01 -8.58
N SER A 12 -5.31 -4.03 -9.34
CA SER A 12 -4.68 -5.36 -9.29
C SER A 12 -3.27 -5.37 -9.87
N HIS A 13 -3.00 -4.58 -10.92
CA HIS A 13 -1.64 -4.46 -11.48
C HIS A 13 -0.71 -3.74 -10.49
N THR A 14 -1.18 -2.63 -9.89
CA THR A 14 -0.41 -1.92 -8.85
C THR A 14 -0.13 -2.81 -7.66
N LEU A 15 -1.14 -3.54 -7.15
CA LEU A 15 -0.97 -4.42 -6.01
C LEU A 15 -0.02 -5.58 -6.32
N GLY A 16 -0.12 -6.17 -7.53
CA GLY A 16 0.82 -7.18 -8.00
C GLY A 16 2.26 -6.67 -7.98
N PHE A 17 2.51 -5.54 -8.64
CA PHE A 17 3.84 -4.91 -8.66
C PHE A 17 4.38 -4.61 -7.27
N THR A 18 3.59 -3.99 -6.40
CA THR A 18 4.02 -3.69 -5.03
C THR A 18 4.32 -4.96 -4.25
N ASN A 19 3.49 -6.01 -4.37
CA ASN A 19 3.73 -7.28 -3.70
C ASN A 19 4.98 -8.00 -4.23
N CYS A 20 5.23 -7.97 -5.54
CA CYS A 20 6.44 -8.53 -6.14
C CYS A 20 7.68 -7.86 -5.54
N VAL A 21 7.73 -6.53 -5.53
CA VAL A 21 8.86 -5.77 -4.98
C VAL A 21 9.06 -6.02 -3.49
N LEU A 22 7.97 -6.04 -2.70
CA LEU A 22 8.04 -6.25 -1.25
C LEU A 22 8.43 -7.68 -0.87
N SER A 23 8.14 -8.67 -1.73
CA SER A 23 8.52 -10.06 -1.50
C SER A 23 10.03 -10.29 -1.56
N ASP A 24 10.76 -9.39 -2.22
CA ASP A 24 12.22 -9.40 -2.35
C ASP A 24 12.81 -8.03 -1.92
N TYR A 25 12.33 -7.52 -0.79
CA TYR A 25 12.62 -6.15 -0.33
C TYR A 25 14.14 -5.89 -0.16
N GLU A 26 14.94 -6.93 0.07
CA GLU A 26 16.39 -6.86 0.23
C GLU A 26 17.10 -6.48 -1.08
N ARG A 27 16.50 -6.83 -2.23
CA ARG A 27 16.98 -6.49 -3.58
C ARG A 27 16.49 -5.14 -4.09
N VAL A 28 15.63 -4.40 -3.37
CA VAL A 28 15.10 -3.09 -3.80
C VAL A 28 16.16 -2.09 -4.24
N PRO A 29 17.39 -2.02 -3.65
CA PRO A 29 18.44 -1.14 -4.17
C PRO A 29 18.92 -1.49 -5.58
N GLN A 30 18.61 -2.69 -6.08
CA GLN A 30 19.03 -3.19 -7.39
C GLN A 30 17.97 -2.82 -8.45
N PRO A 31 18.36 -2.13 -9.56
CA PRO A 31 17.40 -1.67 -10.56
C PRO A 31 16.67 -2.78 -11.34
N ASP A 32 17.24 -3.98 -11.39
CA ASP A 32 16.69 -5.17 -12.04
C ASP A 32 15.38 -5.61 -11.39
N LEU A 33 15.28 -5.62 -10.05
CA LEU A 33 14.06 -6.04 -9.35
C LEU A 33 12.84 -5.23 -9.77
N ILE A 34 12.97 -3.90 -9.79
CA ILE A 34 11.86 -3.01 -10.16
C ILE A 34 11.43 -3.24 -11.61
N LYS A 35 12.39 -3.47 -12.50
CA LYS A 35 12.13 -3.75 -13.91
C LYS A 35 11.45 -5.10 -14.11
N GLU A 36 11.93 -6.15 -13.42
CA GLU A 36 11.33 -7.50 -13.43
C GLU A 36 9.88 -7.46 -12.98
N CYS A 37 9.60 -6.87 -11.80
CA CYS A 37 8.25 -6.76 -11.27
C CYS A 37 7.33 -5.90 -12.14
N ALA A 38 7.85 -4.84 -12.77
CA ALA A 38 7.07 -4.01 -13.68
C ALA A 38 6.65 -4.80 -14.94
N LEU A 39 7.57 -5.58 -15.52
CA LEU A 39 7.28 -6.44 -16.67
C LEU A 39 6.27 -7.54 -16.35
N GLU A 40 6.40 -8.19 -15.19
CA GLU A 40 5.48 -9.25 -14.74
C GLU A 40 4.03 -8.74 -14.61
N HIS A 41 3.86 -7.48 -14.22
CA HIS A 41 2.57 -6.87 -13.95
C HIS A 41 2.12 -5.82 -14.97
N ASP A 42 2.63 -5.87 -16.20
CA ASP A 42 2.19 -5.04 -17.34
C ASP A 42 2.22 -3.53 -17.01
N ILE A 43 3.30 -3.12 -16.34
CA ILE A 43 3.60 -1.75 -15.94
C ILE A 43 4.81 -1.25 -16.73
N ASN A 44 4.72 -0.02 -17.24
CA ASN A 44 5.82 0.58 -18.00
C ASN A 44 6.95 1.00 -17.05
N TYR A 45 8.02 0.21 -17.01
CA TYR A 45 9.21 0.49 -16.18
C TYR A 45 9.78 1.90 -16.44
N ASN A 46 9.86 2.34 -17.69
CA ASN A 46 10.45 3.64 -18.02
C ASN A 46 9.62 4.80 -17.46
N GLU A 47 8.29 4.68 -17.47
CA GLU A 47 7.42 5.70 -16.87
C GLU A 47 7.57 5.76 -15.36
N ILE A 48 7.67 4.60 -14.69
CA ILE A 48 7.92 4.54 -13.25
C ILE A 48 9.30 5.10 -12.91
N GLU A 49 10.35 4.69 -13.62
CA GLU A 49 11.71 5.16 -13.39
C GLU A 49 11.81 6.68 -13.58
N THR A 50 11.24 7.19 -14.68
CA THR A 50 11.22 8.63 -14.95
C THR A 50 10.47 9.38 -13.85
N CYS A 51 9.32 8.88 -13.41
CA CYS A 51 8.57 9.47 -12.30
C CYS A 51 9.37 9.46 -11.00
N ALA A 52 9.93 8.30 -10.62
CA ALA A 52 10.65 8.10 -9.36
C ALA A 52 11.93 8.93 -9.27
N SER A 53 12.63 9.12 -10.40
CA SER A 53 13.84 9.93 -10.50
C SER A 53 13.56 11.45 -10.58
N ALA A 54 12.32 11.85 -10.91
CA ALA A 54 11.92 13.24 -11.08
C ALA A 54 11.35 13.88 -9.79
N GLN A 55 11.10 15.20 -9.86
CA GLN A 55 10.43 15.94 -8.78
C GLN A 55 9.05 15.36 -8.47
N GLU A 56 8.32 14.89 -9.49
CA GLU A 56 7.00 14.27 -9.32
C GLU A 56 7.03 13.12 -8.30
N GLY A 57 7.99 12.19 -8.41
CA GLY A 57 8.11 11.07 -7.47
C GLY A 57 8.41 11.52 -6.04
N ARG A 58 9.22 12.58 -5.89
CA ARG A 58 9.53 13.17 -4.57
C ARG A 58 8.29 13.78 -3.93
N ASP A 59 7.53 14.54 -4.70
CA ASP A 59 6.31 15.18 -4.22
C ASP A 59 5.26 14.12 -3.83
N LEU A 60 5.09 13.08 -4.65
CA LEU A 60 4.20 11.95 -4.33
C LEU A 60 4.60 11.23 -3.05
N LEU A 61 5.90 11.05 -2.80
CA LEU A 61 6.41 10.46 -1.55
C LEU A 61 6.12 11.36 -0.35
N ILE A 62 6.43 12.66 -0.45
CA ILE A 62 6.14 13.64 0.61
C ILE A 62 4.65 13.67 0.93
N GLU A 63 3.79 13.77 -0.08
CA GLU A 63 2.33 13.72 0.10
C GLU A 63 1.87 12.42 0.76
N SER A 64 2.50 11.28 0.43
CA SER A 64 2.15 10.00 1.05
C SER A 64 2.52 9.95 2.53
N VAL A 65 3.68 10.49 2.90
CA VAL A 65 4.10 10.61 4.30
C VAL A 65 3.18 11.60 5.04
N GLN A 66 2.84 12.73 4.43
CA GLN A 66 1.91 13.70 5.02
C GLN A 66 0.53 13.07 5.29
N ARG A 67 -0.01 12.29 4.35
CA ARG A 67 -1.26 11.53 4.58
C ARG A 67 -1.14 10.57 5.76
N SER A 68 0.04 10.01 6.01
CA SER A 68 0.28 9.12 7.16
C SER A 68 0.31 9.91 8.49
N VAL A 69 0.82 11.14 8.47
CA VAL A 69 0.76 12.08 9.61
C VAL A 69 -0.69 12.47 9.91
N ASP A 70 -1.45 12.89 8.89
CA ASP A 70 -2.86 13.28 9.05
C ASP A 70 -3.73 12.12 9.55
N ALA A 71 -3.34 10.90 9.16
CA ALA A 71 -3.90 9.63 9.60
C ALA A 71 -3.55 9.25 11.05
N LYS A 72 -2.65 9.98 11.72
CA LYS A 72 -2.05 9.62 13.02
C LYS A 72 -1.35 8.24 13.01
N SER A 73 -0.85 7.82 11.84
CA SER A 73 -0.12 6.57 11.66
C SER A 73 1.34 6.76 12.05
N ASN A 74 1.65 6.59 13.34
CA ASN A 74 2.98 6.88 13.89
C ASN A 74 4.03 5.80 13.58
N PHE A 75 3.61 4.59 13.23
CA PHE A 75 4.51 3.47 13.00
C PHE A 75 4.25 2.82 11.64
N SER A 76 5.29 2.25 11.06
CA SER A 76 5.17 1.33 9.93
C SER A 76 5.42 -0.09 10.44
N CYS A 77 4.53 -1.05 10.23
CA CYS A 77 3.29 -1.00 9.44
C CYS A 77 2.07 -0.64 10.31
N THR A 78 1.13 0.17 9.81
CA THR A 78 -0.18 0.42 10.44
C THR A 78 -1.30 0.01 9.50
N VAL A 79 -2.23 -0.81 9.98
CA VAL A 79 -3.45 -1.20 9.27
C VAL A 79 -4.61 -0.39 9.81
N ARG A 80 -5.39 0.22 8.92
CA ARG A 80 -6.60 0.99 9.27
C ARG A 80 -7.80 0.48 8.51
N VAL A 81 -8.95 0.43 9.17
CA VAL A 81 -10.23 0.02 8.61
C VAL A 81 -11.26 1.08 8.99
N ASP A 82 -11.97 1.64 8.01
CA ASP A 82 -12.95 2.73 8.21
C ASP A 82 -12.39 3.95 8.99
N ASN A 83 -11.15 4.34 8.67
CA ASN A 83 -10.39 5.40 9.36
C ASN A 83 -10.03 5.10 10.83
N GLU A 84 -10.32 3.91 11.35
CA GLU A 84 -9.89 3.48 12.68
C GLU A 84 -8.64 2.61 12.59
N GLU A 85 -7.77 2.68 13.61
CA GLU A 85 -6.60 1.80 13.70
C GLU A 85 -7.05 0.36 13.99
N TRP A 86 -6.66 -0.56 13.11
CA TRP A 86 -6.96 -1.99 13.26
C TRP A 86 -5.85 -2.70 14.01
N CYS A 87 -4.61 -2.50 13.55
CA CYS A 87 -3.43 -3.05 14.18
C CYS A 87 -2.18 -2.25 13.76
N VAL A 88 -1.24 -2.13 14.68
CA VAL A 88 0.04 -1.47 14.45
C VAL A 88 1.17 -2.46 14.68
N ARG A 89 2.20 -2.41 13.83
CA ARG A 89 3.46 -3.13 14.04
C ARG A 89 4.46 -2.15 14.62
N ASP A 90 4.78 -2.36 15.89
CA ASP A 90 5.72 -1.53 16.64
C ASP A 90 6.71 -2.45 17.36
N ASP A 91 7.99 -2.12 17.25
CA ASP A 91 9.12 -2.95 17.69
C ASP A 91 9.02 -4.41 17.20
N TYR A 92 8.79 -4.57 15.90
CA TYR A 92 8.61 -5.84 15.20
C TYR A 92 7.43 -6.71 15.65
N MET A 93 6.66 -6.28 16.64
CA MET A 93 5.48 -6.99 17.18
C MET A 93 4.18 -6.36 16.69
N TRP A 94 3.21 -7.19 16.33
CA TRP A 94 1.85 -6.75 16.05
C TRP A 94 1.12 -6.46 17.35
N LYS A 95 0.71 -5.21 17.53
CA LYS A 95 -0.14 -4.72 18.62
C LYS A 95 -1.54 -4.53 18.05
N CYS A 96 -2.36 -5.56 18.19
CA CYS A 96 -3.77 -5.53 17.79
C CYS A 96 -4.65 -5.73 19.03
N ASP A 97 -5.84 -5.13 19.03
CA ASP A 97 -6.86 -5.46 20.02
C ASP A 97 -7.27 -6.94 19.92
N ARG A 98 -7.81 -7.51 21.01
CA ARG A 98 -8.28 -8.91 21.06
C ARG A 98 -9.33 -9.26 20.00
N ASN A 99 -9.96 -8.27 19.38
CA ASN A 99 -10.93 -8.48 18.30
C ASN A 99 -10.28 -8.38 16.90
N HIS A 100 -9.05 -7.87 16.80
CA HIS A 100 -8.40 -7.51 15.53
C HIS A 100 -7.20 -8.42 15.15
N TYR A 101 -6.78 -9.32 16.05
CA TYR A 101 -5.55 -10.10 15.88
C TYR A 101 -5.59 -11.19 14.79
N THR A 102 -6.76 -11.54 14.26
CA THR A 102 -6.89 -12.57 13.22
C THR A 102 -7.20 -11.96 11.86
N VAL A 103 -6.65 -12.57 10.81
CA VAL A 103 -7.00 -12.25 9.42
C VAL A 103 -8.50 -12.46 9.16
N GLN A 104 -9.10 -13.50 9.77
CA GLN A 104 -10.53 -13.76 9.65
C GLN A 104 -11.37 -12.59 10.21
N GLY A 105 -10.98 -12.04 11.37
CA GLY A 105 -11.65 -10.86 11.94
C GLY A 105 -11.61 -9.65 11.02
N LEU A 106 -10.49 -9.43 10.32
CA LEU A 106 -10.36 -8.36 9.33
C LEU A 106 -11.30 -8.59 8.13
N VAL A 107 -11.36 -9.82 7.61
CA VAL A 107 -12.30 -10.19 6.53
C VAL A 107 -13.75 -9.93 6.94
N ASP A 108 -14.11 -10.31 8.16
CA ASP A 108 -15.48 -10.16 8.66
C ASP A 108 -15.88 -8.68 8.83
N GLU A 109 -14.97 -7.84 9.35
CA GLU A 109 -15.24 -6.40 9.46
C GLU A 109 -15.38 -5.74 8.08
N ILE A 110 -14.51 -6.06 7.12
CA ILE A 110 -14.60 -5.53 5.75
C ILE A 110 -15.93 -5.92 5.09
N ARG A 111 -16.38 -7.18 5.26
CA ARG A 111 -17.68 -7.64 4.74
C ARG A 111 -18.84 -6.87 5.35
N LYS A 112 -18.82 -6.68 6.67
CA LYS A 112 -19.81 -5.91 7.42
C LYS A 112 -19.88 -4.45 6.96
N LEU A 113 -18.75 -3.78 6.78
CA LEU A 113 -18.70 -2.39 6.29
C LEU A 113 -19.18 -2.28 4.85
N SER A 114 -18.76 -3.21 3.99
CA SER A 114 -19.17 -3.24 2.59
C SER A 114 -20.68 -3.43 2.45
N ALA A 115 -21.31 -4.25 3.29
CA ALA A 115 -22.76 -4.42 3.31
C ALA A 115 -23.51 -3.15 3.77
N ARG A 116 -22.93 -2.35 4.68
CA ARG A 116 -23.51 -1.09 5.15
C ARG A 116 -23.49 0.00 4.08
N GLN A 117 -22.41 0.08 3.30
CA GLN A 117 -22.26 1.07 2.21
C GLN A 117 -23.14 0.77 0.99
N GLN A 118 -23.73 -0.42 0.91
CA GLN A 118 -24.65 -0.83 -0.16
C GLN A 118 -26.13 -0.56 0.18
N LYS A 119 -26.44 0.02 1.34
CA LYS A 119 -27.81 0.41 1.69
C LYS A 119 -28.14 1.77 1.03
N PRO A 120 -29.25 1.89 0.29
CA PRO A 120 -29.61 3.12 -0.43
C PRO A 120 -29.85 4.30 0.52
#